data_AF-A0A643C2E9-F1
#
_entry.id   AF-A0A643C2E9-F1
#
_cell.length_a   1.000
_cell.length_b   1.000
_cell.length_c   1.000
_cell.angle_alpha   90.00
_cell.angle_beta   90.00
_cell.angle_gamma   90.00
#
_symmetry.space_group_name_H-M   'P 1'
#
loop_
_entity.id
_entity.type
_entity.pdbx_description
1 polymer ?
#
loop_
_entity_poly.entity_id
_entity_poly.type
_entity_poly.pdbx_seq_one_letter_code
_entity_poly.pdbx_strand_id
1 'polypeptide(L)'
;MAHWIKKIVLHPGLFPLQIKVNIVLSVAADRIAIQSKGQYTANLSPQNLISCCAKNRHGCNSGSIDRAWWYLRKRGLVSHACYPLFNDQNATNNGCAMTSRSDRRGKRHATKPCPNSIEKSNRIYQCSPPYRVSS
;
A
#
# COMPACT_ATOMS: atom_id res chain seq x y z
N MET A 1 8.98 -9.90 25.12
CA MET A 1 9.12 -8.78 24.16
C MET A 1 9.99 -9.26 23.00
N ALA A 2 9.70 -8.82 21.76
CA ALA A 2 10.38 -9.16 20.50
C ALA A 2 10.09 -10.55 19.87
N HIS A 3 9.04 -10.62 19.04
CA HIS A 3 8.89 -11.69 18.03
C HIS A 3 8.17 -11.16 16.76
N TRP A 4 8.62 -10.02 16.23
CA TRP A 4 7.96 -9.36 15.09
C TRP A 4 8.85 -9.13 13.86
N ILE A 5 10.14 -9.50 13.90
CA ILE A 5 11.00 -9.45 12.71
C ILE A 5 10.91 -10.79 12.00
N LYS A 6 9.84 -11.06 11.26
CA LYS A 6 9.80 -12.13 10.23
C LYS A 6 8.50 -12.02 9.43
N LYS A 7 8.49 -11.10 8.46
CA LYS A 7 7.73 -11.26 7.21
C LYS A 7 8.25 -10.29 6.15
N ILE A 8 9.56 -10.33 5.90
CA ILE A 8 10.07 -9.94 4.59
C ILE A 8 9.73 -11.12 3.67
N VAL A 9 8.55 -11.09 3.05
CA VAL A 9 8.21 -12.01 1.96
C VAL A 9 8.97 -11.50 0.73
N LEU A 10 10.21 -11.96 0.58
CA LEU A 10 10.99 -11.84 -0.65
C LEU A 10 10.40 -12.83 -1.66
N HIS A 11 9.50 -12.35 -2.52
CA HIS A 11 9.12 -13.09 -3.72
C HIS A 11 10.26 -12.97 -4.76
N PRO A 12 10.80 -14.08 -5.29
CA PRO A 12 11.88 -14.08 -6.27
C PRO A 12 11.31 -13.78 -7.66
N GLY A 13 11.50 -12.55 -8.14
CA GLY A 13 11.04 -12.14 -9.49
C GLY A 13 10.97 -10.63 -9.69
N LEU A 14 11.82 -9.87 -9.00
CA LEU A 14 11.63 -8.44 -8.80
C LEU A 14 12.21 -7.61 -9.95
N PHE A 15 11.34 -7.12 -10.85
CA PHE A 15 11.67 -6.07 -11.81
C PHE A 15 12.26 -4.85 -11.07
N PRO A 16 13.31 -4.19 -11.60
CA PRO A 16 14.12 -3.18 -10.87
C PRO A 16 13.35 -1.95 -10.36
N LEU A 17 12.16 -1.66 -10.90
CA LEU A 17 11.30 -0.54 -10.46
C LEU A 17 10.47 -0.85 -9.21
N GLN A 18 10.23 -2.13 -8.90
CA GLN A 18 9.37 -2.55 -7.78
C GLN A 18 10.08 -2.43 -6.42
N ILE A 19 11.43 -2.45 -6.42
CA ILE A 19 12.26 -2.48 -5.20
C ILE A 19 12.00 -1.27 -4.30
N LYS A 20 12.04 -0.05 -4.87
CA LYS A 20 11.89 1.21 -4.11
C LYS A 20 10.51 1.36 -3.49
N VAL A 21 9.47 0.93 -4.21
CA VAL A 21 8.08 1.00 -3.74
C VAL A 21 7.86 0.05 -2.57
N ASN A 22 8.42 -1.15 -2.61
CA ASN A 22 8.27 -2.14 -1.55
C ASN A 22 8.86 -1.67 -0.20
N ILE A 23 9.95 -0.91 -0.21
CA ILE A 23 10.56 -0.36 1.01
C ILE A 23 9.59 0.56 1.75
N VAL A 24 8.84 1.41 1.03
CA VAL A 24 7.86 2.31 1.65
C VAL A 24 6.73 1.51 2.30
N LEU A 25 6.30 0.44 1.63
CA LEU A 25 5.19 -0.40 2.09
C LEU A 25 5.56 -1.21 3.33
N SER A 26 6.77 -1.77 3.39
CA SER A 26 7.23 -2.50 4.57
C SER A 26 7.34 -1.58 5.78
N VAL A 27 8.00 -0.43 5.63
CA VAL A 27 8.13 0.56 6.72
C VAL A 27 6.77 1.04 7.21
N ALA A 28 5.83 1.24 6.29
CA ALA A 28 4.47 1.60 6.66
C ALA A 28 3.73 0.48 7.40
N ALA A 29 3.84 -0.76 6.94
CA ALA A 29 3.21 -1.93 7.57
C ALA A 29 3.73 -2.11 9.00
N ASP A 30 5.04 -1.99 9.21
CA ASP A 30 5.66 -2.06 10.53
C ASP A 30 5.14 -0.95 11.46
N ARG A 31 5.06 0.30 10.97
CA ARG A 31 4.50 1.40 11.77
C ARG A 31 3.04 1.15 12.14
N ILE A 32 2.23 0.66 11.20
CA ILE A 32 0.83 0.32 11.43
C ILE A 32 0.71 -0.79 12.48
N ALA A 33 1.56 -1.82 12.40
CA ALA A 33 1.60 -2.90 13.38
C ALA A 33 1.94 -2.39 14.78
N ILE A 34 2.96 -1.54 14.91
CA ILE A 34 3.37 -0.94 16.19
C ILE A 34 2.25 -0.03 16.74
N GLN A 35 1.72 0.88 15.93
CA GLN A 35 0.65 1.80 16.34
C GLN A 35 -0.64 1.09 16.75
N SER A 36 -0.91 -0.06 16.13
CA SER A 36 -2.07 -0.90 16.43
C SER A 36 -1.83 -1.92 17.55
N LYS A 37 -0.66 -1.87 18.22
CA LYS A 37 -0.25 -2.85 19.23
C LYS A 37 -0.35 -4.30 18.73
N GLY A 38 -0.03 -4.54 17.45
CA GLY A 38 -0.07 -5.85 16.81
C GLY A 38 -1.43 -6.28 16.27
N GLN A 39 -2.47 -5.45 16.33
CA GLN A 39 -3.78 -5.78 15.76
C GLN A 39 -3.79 -5.78 14.23
N TYR A 40 -2.95 -4.95 13.59
CA TYR A 40 -2.88 -4.82 12.14
C TYR A 40 -1.50 -5.19 11.62
N THR A 41 -1.40 -6.39 11.05
CA THR A 41 -0.14 -7.00 10.59
C THR A 41 -0.19 -7.36 9.10
N ALA A 42 -1.18 -6.80 8.39
CA ALA A 42 -1.39 -7.06 6.98
C ALA A 42 -0.27 -6.42 6.14
N ASN A 43 0.26 -7.19 5.19
CA ASN A 43 1.20 -6.66 4.21
C ASN A 43 0.45 -5.73 3.24
N LEU A 44 1.00 -4.57 2.90
CA LEU A 44 0.35 -3.61 2.01
C LEU A 44 0.53 -4.00 0.53
N SER A 45 -0.45 -3.68 -0.32
CA SER A 45 -0.40 -3.99 -1.74
C SER A 45 0.46 -2.99 -2.54
N PRO A 46 1.54 -3.46 -3.20
CA PRO A 46 2.30 -2.62 -4.12
C PRO A 46 1.55 -2.32 -5.41
N GLN A 47 0.73 -3.26 -5.88
CA GLN A 47 -0.06 -3.09 -7.09
C GLN A 47 -1.09 -1.97 -6.95
N ASN A 48 -1.79 -1.89 -5.80
CA ASN A 48 -2.71 -0.79 -5.53
C ASN A 48 -1.98 0.57 -5.62
N LEU A 49 -0.80 0.68 -5.01
CA LEU A 49 -0.04 1.92 -5.03
C LEU A 49 0.34 2.32 -6.46
N ILE A 50 0.86 1.40 -7.27
CA ILE A 50 1.30 1.67 -8.65
C ILE A 50 0.10 2.01 -9.54
N SER A 51 -0.95 1.19 -9.54
CA SER A 51 -2.14 1.38 -10.39
C SER A 51 -2.93 2.64 -10.03
N CYS A 52 -2.98 3.04 -8.75
CA CYS A 52 -3.82 4.15 -8.29
C CYS A 52 -3.10 5.48 -8.09
N CYS A 53 -1.80 5.46 -7.79
CA CYS A 53 -1.00 6.67 -7.73
C CYS A 53 -0.66 7.22 -9.12
N ALA A 54 -0.73 6.40 -10.18
CA ALA A 54 -0.42 6.78 -11.56
C ALA A 54 -1.36 7.82 -12.20
N LYS A 55 -2.53 8.12 -11.60
CA LYS A 55 -3.52 9.05 -12.19
C LYS A 55 -3.08 10.53 -12.28
N ASN A 56 -1.99 10.92 -11.63
CA ASN A 56 -1.39 12.24 -11.78
C ASN A 56 -0.15 12.13 -12.68
N ARG A 57 0.06 13.08 -13.59
CA ARG A 57 0.96 13.08 -14.79
C ARG A 57 2.40 12.52 -14.66
N HIS A 58 2.86 12.10 -13.47
CA HIS A 58 4.15 11.45 -13.24
C HIS A 58 4.14 10.25 -12.25
N GLY A 59 2.98 9.78 -11.78
CA GLY A 59 2.75 8.54 -11.01
C GLY A 59 3.69 8.17 -9.84
N CYS A 60 3.43 7.01 -9.22
CA CYS A 60 4.39 6.32 -8.35
C CYS A 60 5.27 5.33 -9.15
N ASN A 61 5.02 5.17 -10.45
CA ASN A 61 5.77 4.28 -11.35
C ASN A 61 7.24 4.68 -11.52
N SER A 62 7.58 5.94 -11.24
CA SER A 62 8.96 6.44 -11.23
C SER A 62 9.77 6.03 -10.00
N GLY A 63 9.16 5.34 -9.03
CA GLY A 63 9.84 4.95 -7.77
C GLY A 63 10.04 6.11 -6.79
N SER A 64 9.24 7.19 -6.91
CA SER A 64 9.29 8.32 -5.98
C SER A 64 8.73 7.94 -4.60
N ILE A 65 9.60 7.92 -3.60
CA ILE A 65 9.29 7.61 -2.20
C ILE A 65 8.32 8.65 -1.62
N ASP A 66 8.54 9.94 -1.90
CA ASP A 66 7.71 11.04 -1.38
C ASP A 66 6.26 10.93 -1.83
N ARG A 67 6.05 10.54 -3.10
CA ARG A 67 4.71 10.33 -3.64
C ARG A 67 4.04 9.11 -3.06
N ALA A 68 4.79 8.03 -2.85
CA ALA A 68 4.28 6.84 -2.17
C ALA A 68 3.77 7.19 -0.76
N TRP A 69 4.56 7.95 0.02
CA TRP A 69 4.16 8.43 1.34
C TRP A 69 2.99 9.41 1.29
N TRP A 70 2.98 10.33 0.32
CA TRP A 70 1.86 11.26 0.14
C TRP A 70 0.57 10.50 -0.13
N TYR A 71 0.61 9.52 -1.03
CA TYR A 71 -0.53 8.68 -1.38
C TYR A 71 -1.01 7.89 -0.17
N LEU A 72 -0.09 7.24 0.55
CA LEU A 72 -0.41 6.47 1.73
C LEU A 72 -1.05 7.30 2.85
N ARG A 73 -0.56 8.53 3.06
CA ARG A 73 -1.13 9.47 4.03
C ARG A 73 -2.53 9.95 3.61
N LYS A 74 -2.68 10.37 2.35
CA LYS A 74 -3.91 11.05 1.87
C LYS A 74 -5.01 10.10 1.42
N ARG A 75 -4.67 9.00 0.75
CA ARG A 75 -5.60 8.02 0.16
C ARG A 75 -5.62 6.70 0.92
N GLY A 76 -4.45 6.26 1.39
CA GLY A 76 -4.26 4.95 2.02
C GLY A 76 -4.18 3.81 1.01
N LEU A 77 -3.79 2.63 1.48
CA LEU A 77 -3.64 1.41 0.69
C LEU A 77 -4.44 0.25 1.29
N VAL A 78 -4.68 -0.76 0.47
CA VAL A 78 -5.29 -2.03 0.91
C VAL A 78 -4.21 -3.07 1.17
N SER A 79 -4.60 -4.17 1.80
CA SER A 79 -3.72 -5.32 1.98
C SER A 79 -3.36 -5.95 0.62
N HIS A 80 -2.22 -6.63 0.59
CA HIS A 80 -1.78 -7.45 -0.53
C HIS A 80 -2.81 -8.55 -0.86
N ALA A 81 -3.47 -9.11 0.17
CA ALA A 81 -4.53 -10.08 -0.03
C ALA A 81 -5.72 -9.50 -0.82
N CYS A 82 -6.08 -8.23 -0.57
CA CYS A 82 -7.17 -7.56 -1.28
C CYS A 82 -6.81 -7.22 -2.73
N TYR A 83 -5.55 -6.83 -2.97
CA TYR A 83 -5.06 -6.41 -4.28
C TYR A 83 -3.70 -7.08 -4.56
N PRO A 84 -3.70 -8.33 -5.03
CA PRO A 84 -2.47 -9.07 -5.30
C PRO A 84 -1.69 -8.46 -6.47
N LEU A 85 -0.42 -8.84 -6.59
CA LEU A 85 0.37 -8.57 -7.79
C LEU A 85 -0.17 -9.48 -8.90
N PHE A 86 -0.76 -8.90 -9.94
CA PHE A 86 -1.15 -9.65 -11.12
C PHE A 86 0.04 -9.70 -12.09
N ASN A 87 0.48 -10.90 -12.46
CA ASN A 87 1.48 -11.12 -13.52
C ASN A 87 0.87 -10.99 -14.93
N ASP A 88 -0.45 -10.83 -15.03
CA ASP A 88 -1.14 -10.91 -16.30
C ASP A 88 -1.03 -9.60 -17.07
N GLN A 89 -0.22 -9.66 -18.13
CA GLN A 89 -0.04 -8.67 -19.18
C GLN A 89 -1.34 -8.33 -19.95
N ASN A 90 -2.47 -8.94 -19.56
CA ASN A 90 -3.80 -8.77 -20.13
C ASN A 90 -4.78 -8.01 -19.21
N ALA A 91 -4.29 -7.30 -18.19
CA ALA A 91 -5.07 -6.24 -17.56
C ALA A 91 -5.14 -5.03 -18.52
N THR A 92 -5.96 -5.13 -19.56
CA THR A 92 -6.30 -4.08 -20.54
C THR A 92 -6.95 -2.84 -19.93
N ASN A 93 -6.97 -2.75 -18.59
CA ASN A 93 -7.27 -1.54 -17.87
C ASN A 93 -6.10 -1.26 -16.93
N ASN A 94 -5.20 -0.36 -17.33
CA ASN A 94 -4.25 0.36 -16.46
C ASN A 94 -4.99 1.28 -15.45
N GLY A 95 -6.15 0.82 -14.98
CA GLY A 95 -7.12 1.54 -14.19
C GLY A 95 -7.01 1.11 -12.74
N CYS A 96 -7.03 2.11 -11.88
CA CYS A 96 -7.16 1.92 -10.44
C CYS A 96 -8.52 1.26 -10.09
N ALA A 97 -8.50 -0.03 -9.73
CA ALA A 97 -9.70 -0.77 -9.33
C ALA A 97 -10.21 -0.38 -7.94
N MET A 98 -9.33 0.13 -7.07
CA MET A 98 -9.66 0.50 -5.70
C MET A 98 -9.77 2.01 -5.51
N THR A 99 -10.86 2.46 -4.91
CA THR A 99 -11.06 3.89 -4.60
C THR A 99 -11.37 4.05 -3.12
N SER A 100 -10.90 5.15 -2.53
CA SER A 100 -11.15 5.47 -1.12
C SER A 100 -11.75 6.86 -0.97
N ARG A 101 -12.70 6.99 -0.03
CA ARG A 101 -13.30 8.27 0.38
C ARG A 101 -13.09 8.49 1.87
N SER A 102 -12.98 9.76 2.26
CA SER A 102 -12.83 10.17 3.66
C SER A 102 -14.20 10.33 4.29
N ASP A 103 -14.34 9.87 5.53
CA ASP A 103 -15.45 10.24 6.39
C ASP A 103 -15.25 11.66 6.95
N ARG A 104 -16.24 12.16 7.71
CA ARG A 104 -16.16 13.46 8.39
C ARG A 104 -15.06 13.52 9.46
N ARG A 105 -14.54 12.38 9.91
CA ARG A 105 -13.48 12.25 10.92
C ARG A 105 -12.09 12.07 10.31
N GLY A 106 -11.98 12.13 8.97
CA GLY A 106 -10.73 11.97 8.23
C GLY A 106 -10.26 10.52 8.01
N LYS A 107 -10.99 9.51 8.48
CA LYS A 107 -10.73 8.09 8.19
C LYS A 107 -11.14 7.77 6.76
N ARG A 108 -10.36 6.93 6.09
CA ARG A 108 -10.65 6.49 4.73
C ARG A 108 -11.36 5.13 4.73
N HIS A 109 -12.39 5.02 3.90
CA HIS A 109 -13.09 3.78 3.61
C HIS A 109 -13.00 3.49 2.12
N ALA A 110 -12.86 2.20 1.78
CA ALA A 110 -12.93 1.77 0.40
C ALA A 110 -14.36 1.95 -0.12
N THR A 111 -14.50 2.50 -1.31
CA THR A 111 -15.79 2.67 -2.00
C THR A 111 -16.08 1.57 -3.02
N LYS A 112 -15.07 0.77 -3.36
CA LYS A 112 -15.20 -0.41 -4.22
C LYS A 112 -14.74 -1.66 -3.46
N PRO A 113 -15.30 -2.84 -3.77
CA PRO A 113 -14.82 -4.09 -3.22
C PRO A 113 -13.43 -4.44 -3.75
N CYS A 114 -12.71 -5.26 -3.00
CA CYS A 114 -11.42 -5.81 -3.37
C CYS A 114 -11.50 -6.50 -4.74
N PRO A 115 -10.50 -6.30 -5.62
CA PRO A 115 -10.42 -7.05 -6.86
C PRO A 115 -10.17 -8.56 -6.64
N ASN A 116 -9.60 -8.95 -5.48
CA ASN A 116 -9.58 -10.36 -5.09
C ASN A 116 -10.93 -10.78 -4.48
N SER A 117 -11.58 -11.79 -5.07
CA SER A 117 -12.85 -12.35 -4.60
C SER A 117 -12.75 -13.15 -3.29
N ILE A 118 -11.54 -13.58 -2.92
CA ILE A 118 -11.29 -14.37 -1.70
C ILE A 118 -11.22 -13.46 -0.47
N GLU A 119 -10.63 -12.28 -0.61
CA GLU A 119 -10.42 -11.36 0.50
C GLU A 119 -11.63 -10.43 0.68
N LYS A 120 -12.33 -10.58 1.81
CA LYS A 120 -13.49 -9.73 2.14
C LYS A 120 -13.11 -8.39 2.77
N SER A 121 -11.86 -8.25 3.23
CA SER A 121 -11.42 -7.06 3.95
C SER A 121 -11.09 -5.90 3.00
N ASN A 122 -12.03 -4.97 2.87
CA ASN A 122 -11.84 -3.71 2.14
C ASN A 122 -11.17 -2.61 2.99
N ARG A 123 -10.33 -3.01 3.95
CA ARG A 123 -9.75 -2.07 4.90
C ARG A 123 -8.68 -1.20 4.25
N ILE A 124 -8.78 0.10 4.50
CA ILE A 124 -7.79 1.08 4.09
C ILE A 124 -6.82 1.36 5.24
N TYR A 125 -5.54 1.18 4.96
CA TYR A 125 -4.43 1.46 5.85
C TYR A 125 -3.81 2.80 5.48
N GLN A 126 -3.65 3.67 6.48
CA GLN A 126 -3.05 4.98 6.32
C GLN A 126 -1.83 5.09 7.23
N CYS A 127 -0.80 5.75 6.75
CA CYS A 127 0.44 5.96 7.48
C CYS A 127 1.07 7.28 7.02
N SER A 128 1.55 8.08 7.97
CA SER A 128 2.29 9.31 7.67
C SER A 128 3.77 8.99 7.37
N PRO A 129 4.45 9.80 6.54
CA PRO A 129 5.89 9.65 6.33
C PRO A 129 6.65 9.74 7.66
N PRO A 130 7.81 9.08 7.76
CA PRO A 130 8.73 9.33 8.86
C PRO A 130 9.14 10.80 8.81
N TYR A 131 8.95 11.51 9.92
CA TYR A 131 9.50 12.86 10.08
C TYR A 131 11.00 12.75 10.34
N ARG A 132 11.77 13.66 9.75
CA ARG A 132 13.19 13.83 10.08
C ARG A 132 13.23 14.46 11.49
N VAL A 133 13.83 13.78 12.45
CA VAL A 133 14.17 14.41 13.73
C VAL A 133 15.41 15.25 13.45
N SER A 134 15.29 16.56 13.50
CA SER A 134 16.44 17.48 13.46
C SER A 134 17.29 17.23 14.70
N SER A 135 18.56 16.87 14.47
CA SER A 135 19.61 16.82 15.50
C SER A 135 20.07 18.21 15.87
#